data_AF-A0A377IUU2-F1
#
_entry.id   AF-A0A377IUU2-F1
#
_cell.length_a   1.000
_cell.length_b   1.000
_cell.length_c   1.000
_cell.angle_alpha   90.00
_cell.angle_beta   90.00
_cell.angle_gamma   90.00
#
_symmetry.space_group_name_H-M   'P 1'
#
loop_
_entity.id
_entity.type
_entity.pdbx_description
1 polymer ?
#
loop_
_entity_poly.entity_id
_entity_poly.type
_entity_poly.pdbx_seq_one_letter_code
_entity_poly.pdbx_strand_id
1 'polypeptide(L)'
;MNAINEAFNYLKTELERATENLSQKIDLVLERNENYTQKALEYREFLESRKEDFIVDEKNHYPDEVKFNDLRLAEFDSVFSAIVPLEYLNKTACTHHALKALQAALKDNDLGFDAIELEQIAKGFIPRGYLWHFDANILGNVALVRE
;
A
#
# COMPACT_ATOMS: atom_id res chain seq x y z
N MET A 1 -1.75 5.24 56.43
CA MET A 1 -1.17 4.64 55.22
C MET A 1 -2.21 3.70 54.62
N ASN A 2 -2.65 3.86 53.38
CA ASN A 2 -2.55 5.01 52.49
C ASN A 2 -3.39 4.66 51.25
N ALA A 3 -4.58 5.23 51.08
CA ALA A 3 -5.32 5.13 49.81
C ALA A 3 -4.45 5.52 48.60
N ILE A 4 -3.44 6.36 48.85
CA ILE A 4 -2.35 6.70 47.93
C ILE A 4 -1.55 5.46 47.49
N ASN A 5 -1.17 4.55 48.40
CA ASN A 5 -0.42 3.34 48.05
C ASN A 5 -1.27 2.37 47.23
N GLU A 6 -2.57 2.27 47.52
CA GLU A 6 -3.50 1.47 46.73
C GLU A 6 -3.66 2.04 45.31
N ALA A 7 -3.80 3.36 45.18
CA ALA A 7 -3.84 4.04 43.88
C ALA A 7 -2.53 3.84 43.08
N PHE A 8 -1.36 3.92 43.74
CA PHE A 8 -0.07 3.65 43.08
C PHE A 8 0.05 2.19 42.62
N ASN A 9 -0.36 1.23 43.46
CA ASN A 9 -0.35 -0.19 43.09
C ASN A 9 -1.28 -0.47 41.91
N TYR A 10 -2.48 0.12 41.91
CA TYR A 10 -3.42 0.03 40.79
C TYR A 10 -2.84 0.60 39.49
N LEU A 11 -2.27 1.80 39.55
CA LEU A 11 -1.61 2.42 38.38
C LEU A 11 -0.45 1.57 37.85
N LYS A 12 0.33 0.96 38.74
CA LYS A 12 1.41 0.06 38.36
C LYS A 12 0.88 -1.17 37.61
N THR A 13 -0.17 -1.82 38.12
CA THR A 13 -0.80 -2.97 37.45
C THR A 13 -1.40 -2.59 36.09
N GLU A 14 -2.07 -1.43 35.99
CA GLU A 14 -2.58 -0.95 34.69
C GLU A 14 -1.46 -0.64 33.69
N LEU A 15 -0.33 -0.07 34.15
CA LEU A 15 0.84 0.16 33.30
C LEU A 15 1.47 -1.14 32.81
N GLU A 16 1.61 -2.14 33.69
CA GLU A 16 2.09 -3.48 33.33
C GLU A 16 1.17 -4.12 32.27
N ARG A 17 -0.16 -4.05 32.48
CA ARG A 17 -1.15 -4.57 31.52
C ARG A 17 -1.09 -3.85 30.17
N ALA A 18 -0.94 -2.52 30.17
CA ALA A 18 -0.82 -1.73 28.95
C ALA A 18 0.48 -2.04 28.19
N THR A 19 1.59 -2.21 28.91
CA THR A 19 2.89 -2.57 28.33
C THR A 19 2.85 -3.94 27.69
N GLU A 20 2.29 -4.93 28.39
CA GLU A 20 2.11 -6.29 27.86
C GLU A 20 1.24 -6.30 26.61
N ASN A 21 0.10 -5.58 26.64
CA ASN A 21 -0.78 -5.49 25.47
C ASN A 21 -0.09 -4.84 24.26
N LEU A 22 0.74 -3.82 24.51
CA LEU A 22 1.49 -3.16 23.45
C LEU A 22 2.58 -4.08 22.88
N SER A 23 3.30 -4.81 23.73
CA SER A 23 4.32 -5.78 23.30
C SER A 23 3.73 -6.81 22.36
N GLN A 24 2.60 -7.41 22.72
CA GLN A 24 1.90 -8.39 21.89
C GLN A 24 1.49 -7.83 20.52
N LYS A 25 1.03 -6.57 20.48
CA LYS A 25 0.69 -5.90 19.21
C LYS A 25 1.92 -5.63 18.35
N ILE A 26 3.05 -5.26 18.97
CA ILE A 26 4.31 -5.05 18.27
C ILE A 26 4.80 -6.36 17.67
N ASP A 27 4.79 -7.45 18.43
CA ASP A 27 5.24 -8.77 17.97
C ASP A 27 4.44 -9.23 16.74
N LEU A 28 3.11 -9.06 16.75
CA LEU A 28 2.24 -9.36 15.61
C LEU A 28 2.58 -8.50 14.37
N VAL A 29 2.89 -7.22 14.56
CA VAL A 29 3.27 -6.33 13.45
C VAL A 29 4.65 -6.70 12.89
N LEU A 30 5.59 -7.08 13.75
CA LEU A 30 6.93 -7.52 13.35
C LEU A 30 6.87 -8.81 12.54
N GLU A 31 6.17 -9.84 13.04
CA GLU A 31 5.99 -11.11 12.32
C GLU A 31 5.37 -10.88 10.93
N ARG A 32 4.34 -10.03 10.85
CA ARG A 32 3.74 -9.64 9.57
C ARG A 32 4.77 -8.95 8.67
N ASN A 33 5.52 -7.98 9.18
CA ASN A 33 6.50 -7.25 8.37
C ASN A 33 7.62 -8.15 7.83
N GLU A 34 8.09 -9.11 8.63
CA GLU A 34 9.05 -10.13 8.21
C GLU A 34 8.48 -10.99 7.08
N ASN A 35 7.23 -11.45 7.21
CA ASN A 35 6.55 -12.20 6.15
C ASN A 35 6.45 -11.39 4.84
N TYR A 36 6.04 -10.12 4.92
CA TYR A 36 5.97 -9.25 3.75
C TYR A 36 7.34 -9.03 3.11
N THR A 37 8.38 -8.83 3.92
CA THR A 37 9.75 -8.64 3.43
C THR A 37 10.22 -9.88 2.67
N GLN A 38 9.99 -11.07 3.24
CA GLN A 38 10.33 -12.34 2.61
C GLN A 38 9.55 -12.54 1.30
N LYS A 39 8.25 -12.25 1.28
CA LYS A 39 7.40 -12.33 0.09
C LYS A 39 7.83 -11.36 -1.01
N ALA A 40 8.22 -10.15 -0.66
CA ALA A 40 8.72 -9.17 -1.61
C ALA A 40 10.03 -9.63 -2.26
N LEU A 41 10.92 -10.27 -1.50
CA LEU A 41 12.14 -10.87 -2.04
C LEU A 41 11.83 -12.03 -3.00
N GLU A 42 10.98 -12.97 -2.59
CA GLU A 42 10.53 -14.10 -3.45
C GLU A 42 9.92 -13.58 -4.77
N TYR A 43 9.11 -12.52 -4.68
CA TYR A 43 8.49 -11.92 -5.86
C TYR A 43 9.52 -11.29 -6.80
N ARG A 44 10.50 -10.57 -6.26
CA ARG A 44 11.58 -9.99 -7.05
C ARG A 44 12.39 -11.06 -7.77
N GLU A 45 12.76 -12.13 -7.08
CA GLU A 45 13.47 -13.27 -7.69
C GLU A 45 12.64 -13.93 -8.79
N PHE A 46 11.33 -14.07 -8.57
CA PHE A 46 10.40 -14.56 -9.58
C PHE A 46 10.41 -13.66 -10.83
N LEU A 47 10.30 -12.35 -10.67
CA LEU A 47 10.32 -11.39 -11.79
C LEU A 47 11.62 -11.48 -12.58
N GLU A 48 12.77 -11.49 -11.90
CA GLU A 48 14.07 -11.67 -12.54
C GLU A 48 14.14 -12.99 -13.33
N SER A 49 13.64 -14.09 -12.77
CA SER A 49 13.64 -15.40 -13.45
C SER A 49 12.77 -15.43 -14.71
N ARG A 50 11.78 -14.54 -14.82
CA ARG A 50 10.83 -14.42 -15.93
C ARG A 50 11.09 -13.26 -16.87
N LYS A 51 12.08 -12.41 -16.56
CA LYS A 51 12.39 -11.20 -17.31
C LYS A 51 12.53 -11.44 -18.82
N GLU A 52 13.12 -12.55 -19.22
CA GLU A 52 13.32 -12.86 -20.64
C GLU A 52 12.01 -13.22 -21.39
N ASP A 53 10.97 -13.63 -20.66
CA ASP A 53 9.64 -13.89 -21.22
C ASP A 53 8.82 -12.59 -21.44
N PHE A 54 9.25 -11.47 -20.85
CA PHE A 54 8.57 -10.18 -20.98
C PHE A 54 8.91 -9.45 -22.29
N ILE A 55 8.13 -8.41 -22.60
CA ILE A 55 8.26 -7.64 -23.84
C ILE A 55 9.62 -6.94 -23.85
N VAL A 56 10.42 -7.20 -24.89
CA VAL A 56 11.66 -6.45 -25.14
C VAL A 56 11.33 -5.06 -25.68
N ASP A 57 12.18 -4.07 -25.39
CA ASP A 57 11.96 -2.67 -25.76
C ASP A 57 11.73 -2.49 -27.27
N GLU A 58 12.39 -3.29 -28.11
CA GLU A 58 12.21 -3.22 -29.57
C GLU A 58 10.82 -3.66 -30.04
N LYS A 59 10.06 -4.36 -29.18
CA LYS A 59 8.66 -4.73 -29.41
C LYS A 59 7.67 -3.80 -28.71
N ASN A 60 8.15 -2.75 -28.04
CA ASN A 60 7.28 -1.73 -27.49
C ASN A 60 6.74 -0.84 -28.62
N HIS A 61 5.42 -0.87 -28.81
CA HIS A 61 4.77 -0.05 -29.84
C HIS A 61 4.62 1.42 -29.43
N TYR A 62 4.84 1.74 -28.14
CA TYR A 62 4.61 3.07 -27.58
C TYR A 62 5.79 3.52 -26.68
N PRO A 63 7.03 3.59 -27.19
CA PRO A 63 8.21 3.88 -26.38
C PRO A 63 8.22 5.29 -25.76
N ASP A 64 7.51 6.24 -26.38
CA ASP A 64 7.38 7.60 -25.87
C ASP A 64 6.33 7.72 -24.74
N GLU A 65 5.40 6.77 -24.65
CA GLU A 65 4.26 6.79 -23.71
C GLU A 65 4.45 5.83 -22.54
N VAL A 66 5.03 4.64 -22.80
CA VAL A 66 5.24 3.60 -21.79
C VAL A 66 6.71 3.22 -21.80
N LYS A 67 7.38 3.52 -20.68
CA LYS A 67 8.77 3.10 -20.46
C LYS A 67 8.78 1.74 -19.78
N PHE A 68 9.80 0.95 -20.11
CA PHE A 68 10.10 -0.29 -19.40
C PHE A 68 11.36 -0.11 -18.56
N ASN A 69 11.35 -0.69 -17.36
CA ASN A 69 12.52 -0.71 -16.50
C ASN A 69 13.46 -1.88 -16.84
N ASP A 70 14.52 -2.04 -16.05
CA ASP A 70 15.52 -3.11 -16.24
C ASP A 70 14.94 -4.53 -16.16
N LEU A 71 13.75 -4.69 -15.57
CA LEU A 71 12.98 -5.93 -15.50
C LEU A 71 12.04 -6.12 -16.70
N ARG A 72 12.00 -5.19 -17.67
CA ARG A 72 11.05 -5.17 -18.80
C ARG A 72 9.59 -5.03 -18.36
N LEU A 73 9.36 -4.34 -17.25
CA LEU A 73 8.03 -4.06 -16.72
C LEU A 73 7.64 -2.60 -16.99
N ALA A 74 6.37 -2.38 -17.32
CA ALA A 74 5.79 -1.07 -17.57
C ALA A 74 5.89 -0.14 -16.36
N GLU A 75 6.38 1.07 -16.60
CA GLU A 75 6.37 2.17 -15.65
C GLU A 75 5.34 3.19 -16.09
N PHE A 76 4.50 3.60 -15.15
CA PHE A 76 3.46 4.60 -15.37
C PHE A 76 3.61 5.73 -14.36
N ASP A 77 3.43 6.96 -14.82
CA ASP A 77 3.36 8.12 -13.94
C ASP A 77 2.06 8.07 -13.12
N SER A 78 2.21 7.72 -11.84
CA SER A 78 1.09 7.64 -10.91
C SER A 78 0.94 8.93 -10.11
N VAL A 79 -0.30 9.35 -9.88
CA VAL A 79 -0.61 10.49 -9.00
C VAL A 79 -0.70 10.08 -7.53
N PHE A 80 -0.91 8.78 -7.28
CA PHE A 80 -0.98 8.19 -5.96
C PHE A 80 -0.70 6.69 -6.07
N SER A 81 -0.11 6.10 -5.04
CA SER A 81 0.03 4.65 -4.95
C SER A 81 -0.14 4.18 -3.52
N ALA A 82 -0.56 2.93 -3.36
CA ALA A 82 -0.69 2.30 -2.06
C ALA A 82 -0.33 0.81 -2.16
N ILE A 83 0.38 0.33 -1.13
CA ILE A 83 0.61 -1.10 -0.94
C ILE A 83 -0.64 -1.72 -0.30
N VAL A 84 -1.31 -2.60 -1.04
CA VAL A 84 -2.44 -3.37 -0.53
C VAL A 84 -1.92 -4.60 0.22
N PRO A 85 -2.51 -4.94 1.38
CA PRO A 85 -2.19 -6.17 2.06
C PRO A 85 -2.29 -7.43 1.19
N LEU A 86 -1.34 -8.35 1.33
CA LEU A 86 -1.28 -9.60 0.58
C LEU A 86 -2.54 -10.46 0.77
N GLU A 87 -3.13 -10.44 1.97
CA GLU A 87 -4.39 -11.14 2.27
C GLU A 87 -5.60 -10.60 1.48
N TYR A 88 -5.47 -9.41 0.87
CA TYR A 88 -6.51 -8.74 0.11
C TYR A 88 -6.19 -8.61 -1.38
N LEU A 89 -5.26 -9.42 -1.92
CA LEU A 89 -4.88 -9.47 -3.35
C LEU A 89 -5.97 -10.06 -4.27
N ASN A 90 -7.20 -9.54 -4.17
CA ASN A 90 -8.21 -9.69 -5.20
C ASN A 90 -8.62 -8.31 -5.72
N LYS A 91 -9.01 -8.22 -6.99
CA LYS A 91 -9.21 -6.94 -7.71
C LYS A 91 -10.11 -5.95 -6.96
N THR A 92 -11.22 -6.43 -6.41
CA THR A 92 -12.21 -5.60 -5.70
C THR A 92 -11.67 -5.08 -4.37
N ALA A 93 -11.05 -5.95 -3.57
CA ALA A 93 -10.50 -5.57 -2.27
C ALA A 93 -9.32 -4.60 -2.44
N CYS A 94 -8.42 -4.86 -3.38
CA CYS A 94 -7.31 -3.95 -3.69
C CYS A 94 -7.78 -2.54 -4.04
N THR A 95 -8.77 -2.43 -4.93
CA THR A 95 -9.34 -1.14 -5.33
C THR A 95 -9.94 -0.41 -4.13
N HIS A 96 -10.66 -1.13 -3.26
CA HIS A 96 -11.22 -0.56 -2.05
C HIS A 96 -10.14 -0.05 -1.09
N HIS A 97 -9.11 -0.85 -0.82
CA HIS A 97 -8.00 -0.48 0.07
C HIS A 97 -7.20 0.71 -0.45
N ALA A 98 -6.87 0.70 -1.75
CA ALA A 98 -6.16 1.81 -2.39
C ALA A 98 -6.98 3.10 -2.33
N LEU A 99 -8.30 3.03 -2.56
CA LEU A 99 -9.18 4.18 -2.44
C LEU A 99 -9.29 4.70 -1.00
N LYS A 100 -9.32 3.82 -0.01
CA LYS A 100 -9.30 4.21 1.40
C LYS A 100 -7.99 4.90 1.78
N ALA A 101 -6.87 4.40 1.26
CA ALA A 101 -5.57 5.03 1.44
C ALA A 101 -5.52 6.42 0.79
N LEU A 102 -6.05 6.57 -0.43
CA LEU A 102 -6.17 7.85 -1.12
C LEU A 102 -7.02 8.84 -0.33
N GLN A 103 -8.21 8.42 0.14
CA GLN A 103 -9.08 9.23 0.98
C GLN A 103 -8.40 9.69 2.28
N ALA A 104 -7.55 8.85 2.87
CA ALA A 104 -6.78 9.21 4.05
C ALA A 104 -5.68 10.23 3.72
N ALA A 105 -4.93 10.02 2.63
CA ALA A 105 -3.85 10.92 2.21
C ALA A 105 -4.35 12.34 1.86
N LEU A 106 -5.54 12.44 1.25
CA LEU A 106 -6.17 13.70 0.87
C LEU A 106 -6.62 14.58 2.05
N LYS A 107 -6.60 14.08 3.28
CA LYS A 107 -6.91 14.91 4.46
C LYS A 107 -5.82 15.94 4.73
N ASP A 108 -4.58 15.57 4.45
CA ASP A 108 -3.39 16.35 4.80
C ASP A 108 -2.59 16.79 3.57
N ASN A 109 -2.95 16.32 2.37
CA ASN A 109 -2.23 16.59 1.13
C ASN A 109 -3.16 17.01 0.00
N ASP A 110 -2.75 18.04 -0.74
CA ASP A 110 -3.34 18.37 -2.04
C ASP A 110 -2.60 17.60 -3.13
N LEU A 111 -3.29 16.65 -3.77
CA LEU A 111 -2.75 15.84 -4.86
C LEU A 111 -3.14 16.39 -6.25
N GLY A 112 -3.71 17.61 -6.31
CA GLY A 112 -4.04 18.28 -7.57
C GLY A 112 -5.32 17.78 -8.23
N PHE A 113 -6.24 17.20 -7.46
CA PHE A 113 -7.57 16.82 -7.95
C PHE A 113 -8.52 18.01 -7.95
N ASP A 114 -9.40 18.09 -8.95
CA ASP A 114 -10.45 19.09 -9.00
C ASP A 114 -11.64 18.76 -8.08
N ALA A 115 -12.58 19.69 -7.95
CA ALA A 115 -13.72 19.53 -7.06
C ALA A 115 -14.64 18.34 -7.41
N ILE A 116 -14.76 18.00 -8.68
CA ILE A 116 -15.60 16.88 -9.16
C ILE A 116 -14.89 15.56 -8.85
N GLU A 117 -13.59 15.48 -9.11
CA GLU A 117 -12.74 14.33 -8.81
C GLU A 117 -12.73 14.05 -7.30
N LEU A 118 -12.58 15.09 -6.47
CA LEU A 118 -12.65 14.97 -5.01
C LEU A 118 -14.02 14.47 -4.53
N GLU A 119 -15.11 14.93 -5.14
CA GLU A 119 -16.47 14.45 -4.83
C GLU A 119 -16.63 12.96 -5.18
N GLN A 120 -16.11 12.52 -6.33
CA GLN A 120 -16.13 11.12 -6.75
C GLN A 120 -15.34 10.25 -5.77
N ILE A 121 -14.12 10.67 -5.42
CA ILE A 121 -13.26 9.98 -4.45
C ILE A 121 -13.98 9.88 -3.10
N ALA A 122 -14.59 10.95 -2.60
CA ALA A 122 -15.31 10.95 -1.33
C ALA A 122 -16.49 9.96 -1.32
N LYS A 123 -17.17 9.78 -2.47
CA LYS A 123 -18.26 8.81 -2.65
C LYS A 123 -17.79 7.37 -2.86
N GLY A 124 -16.49 7.13 -2.96
CA GLY A 124 -15.95 5.80 -3.17
C GLY A 124 -15.84 5.41 -4.65
N PHE A 125 -15.85 6.38 -5.57
CA PHE A 125 -15.62 6.16 -6.99
C PHE A 125 -14.16 6.46 -7.37
N ILE A 126 -13.73 5.84 -8.47
CA ILE A 126 -12.49 6.23 -9.15
C ILE A 126 -12.76 7.59 -9.83
N PRO A 127 -11.89 8.60 -9.66
CA PRO A 127 -12.06 9.88 -10.34
C PRO A 127 -12.02 9.69 -11.87
N ARG A 128 -12.78 10.51 -12.60
CA ARG A 128 -12.88 10.40 -14.06
C ARG A 128 -11.52 10.62 -14.73
N GLY A 129 -11.19 9.82 -15.74
CA GLY A 129 -9.90 9.92 -16.45
C GLY A 129 -8.75 9.28 -15.68
N TYR A 130 -9.07 8.45 -14.69
CA TYR A 130 -8.09 7.66 -13.95
C TYR A 130 -8.50 6.20 -13.89
N LEU A 131 -7.50 5.34 -13.75
CA LEU A 131 -7.68 3.92 -13.50
C LEU A 131 -6.74 3.45 -12.40
N TRP A 132 -7.16 2.41 -11.69
CA TRP A 132 -6.27 1.68 -10.78
C TRP A 132 -5.48 0.65 -11.57
N HIS A 133 -4.16 0.81 -11.55
CA HIS A 133 -3.18 -0.08 -12.15
C HIS A 133 -2.53 -0.95 -11.07
N PHE A 134 -2.48 -2.26 -11.30
CA PHE A 134 -1.65 -3.15 -10.49
C PHE A 134 -0.22 -3.05 -10.98
N ASP A 135 0.61 -2.36 -10.22
CA ASP A 135 1.99 -2.15 -10.55
C ASP A 135 2.81 -3.38 -10.17
N ALA A 136 3.13 -4.19 -11.18
CA ALA A 136 3.90 -5.43 -11.01
C ALA A 136 5.35 -5.18 -10.59
N ASN A 137 5.84 -3.94 -10.61
CA ASN A 137 7.19 -3.63 -10.14
C ASN A 137 7.36 -3.83 -8.64
N ILE A 138 6.27 -3.67 -7.89
CA ILE A 138 6.28 -3.72 -6.42
C ILE A 138 5.14 -4.61 -5.96
N LEU A 139 5.45 -5.63 -5.16
CA LEU A 139 4.47 -6.59 -4.67
C LEU A 139 3.30 -5.89 -3.96
N GLY A 140 2.09 -6.08 -4.49
CA GLY A 140 0.86 -5.53 -3.92
C GLY A 140 0.65 -4.04 -4.14
N ASN A 141 1.50 -3.38 -4.94
CA ASN A 141 1.33 -1.96 -5.25
C ASN A 141 0.16 -1.75 -6.21
N VAL A 142 -0.68 -0.77 -5.87
CA VAL A 142 -1.79 -0.31 -6.70
C VAL A 142 -1.63 1.18 -6.90
N ALA A 143 -1.44 1.58 -8.15
CA ALA A 143 -1.17 2.93 -8.57
C ALA A 143 -2.42 3.54 -9.23
N LEU A 144 -2.73 4.79 -8.88
CA LEU A 144 -3.73 5.59 -9.59
C LEU A 144 -3.01 6.32 -10.73
N VAL A 145 -3.31 5.94 -11.96
CA VAL A 145 -2.71 6.50 -13.17
C VAL A 145 -3.77 7.22 -13.98
N ARG A 146 -3.38 8.23 -14.75
CA ARG A 146 -4.26 8.90 -15.69
C ARG A 146 -4.47 8.01 -16.93
N GLU A 147 -5.70 7.99 -17.45
CA GLU A 147 -6.08 7.34 -18.71
C GLU A 147 -5.44 7.99 -19.94
#